data_AF-A0A846DEK4-F1
#
_entry.id   AF-A0A846DEK4-F1
#
_cell.length_a   1.000
_cell.length_b   1.000
_cell.length_c   1.000
_cell.angle_alpha   90.00
_cell.angle_beta   90.00
_cell.angle_gamma   90.00
#
_symmetry.space_group_name_H-M   'P 1'
#
loop_
_entity.id
_entity.type
_entity.pdbx_description
1 polymer ?
#
loop_
_entity_poly.entity_id
_entity_poly.type
_entity_poly.pdbx_seq_one_letter_code
_entity_poly.pdbx_strand_id
1 'polypeptide(L)'
;MDVTDDQVHGNQEGAFFNKYYKAVCYGPLYIFFGHNLLVAKLRNYNLDTAEGALEELQRVIGLIIEKWKENKIVFRGYSDYARE
;
A
#
# COMPACT_ATOMS: atom_id res chain seq x y z
N MET A 1 0.22 5.48 4.96
CA MET A 1 0.61 4.35 4.11
C MET A 1 1.59 3.58 4.91
N ASP A 2 1.13 2.42 5.34
CA ASP A 2 1.77 1.69 6.41
C ASP A 2 2.10 0.31 5.88
N VAL A 3 3.32 -0.15 6.21
CA VAL A 3 3.74 -1.50 5.83
C VAL A 3 2.98 -2.47 6.71
N THR A 4 2.37 -3.45 6.08
CA THR A 4 1.60 -4.51 6.74
C THR A 4 1.75 -5.80 5.95
N ASP A 5 1.38 -6.91 6.58
CA ASP A 5 1.26 -8.21 5.97
C ASP A 5 -0.20 -8.65 5.80
N ASP A 6 -0.41 -9.60 4.89
CA ASP A 6 -1.63 -10.40 4.80
C ASP A 6 -1.23 -11.87 4.71
N GLN A 7 -1.57 -12.65 5.73
CA GLN A 7 -1.07 -14.01 5.89
C GLN A 7 -1.67 -14.96 4.85
N VAL A 8 -0.81 -15.78 4.23
CA VAL A 8 -1.23 -16.77 3.23
C VAL A 8 -1.88 -17.98 3.89
N HIS A 9 -2.87 -18.54 3.21
CA HIS A 9 -3.52 -19.80 3.56
C HIS A 9 -3.22 -20.90 2.53
N GLY A 10 -2.45 -21.92 2.91
CA GLY A 10 -2.06 -23.00 2.01
C GLY A 10 -0.95 -22.57 1.05
N ASN A 11 -1.07 -22.93 -0.24
CA ASN A 11 -0.03 -22.72 -1.26
C ASN A 11 -0.47 -21.69 -2.31
N GLN A 12 -0.96 -20.53 -1.87
CA GLN A 12 -1.42 -19.49 -2.80
C GLN A 12 -0.25 -18.92 -3.62
N GLU A 13 -0.54 -18.52 -4.86
CA GLU A 13 0.46 -17.95 -5.76
C GLU A 13 1.01 -16.62 -5.20
N GLY A 14 2.30 -16.36 -5.41
CA GLY A 14 2.94 -15.12 -4.98
C GLY A 14 3.26 -15.06 -3.47
N ALA A 15 3.00 -16.14 -2.75
CA ALA A 15 3.34 -16.30 -1.34
C ALA A 15 4.86 -16.20 -1.11
N PHE A 16 5.26 -15.41 -0.10
CA PHE A 16 6.66 -15.22 0.23
C PHE A 16 6.87 -15.18 1.75
N PHE A 17 7.97 -15.75 2.24
CA PHE A 17 8.29 -15.73 3.66
C PHE A 17 8.88 -14.38 4.08
N ASN A 18 8.21 -13.68 4.99
CA ASN A 18 8.70 -12.45 5.58
C ASN A 18 9.37 -12.70 6.95
N LYS A 19 10.58 -12.17 7.12
CA LYS A 19 11.37 -12.35 8.36
C LYS A 19 10.86 -11.54 9.55
N TYR A 20 10.30 -10.36 9.32
CA TYR A 20 9.77 -9.49 10.37
C TYR A 20 8.50 -10.09 10.98
N TYR A 21 7.54 -10.49 10.14
CA TYR A 21 6.29 -11.13 10.56
C TYR A 21 6.43 -12.62 10.89
N LYS A 22 7.56 -13.24 10.50
CA LYS A 22 7.84 -14.68 10.67
C LYS A 22 6.75 -15.57 10.07
N ALA A 23 6.16 -15.13 8.97
CA ALA A 23 5.04 -15.77 8.32
C ALA A 23 5.22 -15.77 6.80
N VAL A 24 4.52 -16.67 6.12
CA VAL A 24 4.34 -16.61 4.67
C VAL A 24 3.16 -15.69 4.40
N CYS A 25 3.41 -14.57 3.74
CA CYS A 25 2.43 -13.49 3.61
C CYS A 25 2.61 -12.71 2.30
N TYR A 26 1.58 -11.94 1.96
CA TYR A 26 1.61 -10.88 0.97
C TYR A 26 2.01 -9.55 1.62
N GLY A 27 2.50 -8.62 0.81
CA GLY A 27 2.84 -7.25 1.21
C GLY A 27 1.86 -6.24 0.62
N PRO A 28 0.60 -6.21 1.08
CA PRO A 28 -0.44 -5.42 0.43
C PRO A 28 -0.12 -3.93 0.47
N LEU A 29 -0.58 -3.22 -0.57
CA LEU A 29 -0.55 -1.77 -0.64
C LEU A 29 -1.91 -1.22 -0.22
N TYR A 30 -1.95 -0.60 0.96
CA TYR A 30 -3.14 0.05 1.48
C TYR A 30 -3.02 1.58 1.52
N ILE A 31 -4.02 2.26 0.97
CA ILE A 31 -4.18 3.71 1.05
C ILE A 31 -5.49 4.01 1.78
N PHE A 32 -5.39 4.80 2.84
CA PHE A 32 -6.52 5.21 3.67
C PHE A 32 -6.76 6.71 3.62
N PHE A 33 -8.02 7.11 3.75
CA PHE A 33 -8.44 8.48 4.07
C PHE A 33 -9.20 8.48 5.39
N GLY A 34 -8.50 8.86 6.47
CA GLY A 34 -8.97 8.60 7.83
C GLY A 34 -9.10 7.10 8.06
N HIS A 35 -10.31 6.64 8.39
CA HIS A 35 -10.61 5.21 8.59
C HIS A 35 -11.14 4.51 7.32
N ASN A 36 -11.24 5.22 6.20
CA ASN A 36 -11.79 4.66 4.96
C ASN A 36 -10.67 4.09 4.10
N LEU A 37 -10.75 2.80 3.77
CA LEU A 37 -9.85 2.14 2.84
C LEU A 37 -10.19 2.56 1.40
N LEU A 38 -9.26 3.24 0.72
CA LEU A 38 -9.43 3.71 -0.65
C LEU A 38 -8.78 2.78 -1.67
N VAL A 39 -7.66 2.15 -1.31
CA VAL A 39 -6.95 1.19 -2.17
C VAL A 39 -6.59 -0.04 -1.35
N ALA A 40 -6.93 -1.20 -1.90
CA ALA A 40 -6.53 -2.51 -1.40
C ALA A 40 -5.93 -3.32 -2.54
N LYS A 41 -4.60 -3.30 -2.67
CA LYS A 41 -3.89 -4.00 -3.73
C LYS A 41 -2.99 -5.07 -3.13
N LEU A 42 -3.38 -6.33 -3.30
CA LEU A 42 -2.57 -7.46 -2.88
C LEU A 42 -1.33 -7.55 -3.77
N ARG A 43 -0.16 -7.74 -3.16
CA ARG A 43 1.13 -7.83 -3.86
C ARG A 43 2.00 -8.90 -3.21
N ASN A 44 2.87 -9.48 -4.01
CA ASN A 44 3.89 -10.39 -3.48
C ASN A 44 4.82 -9.61 -2.55
N TYR A 45 5.23 -10.21 -1.42
CA TYR A 45 6.10 -9.53 -0.46
C TYR A 45 7.55 -9.40 -0.99
N ASN A 46 7.94 -10.11 -2.05
CA ASN A 46 9.29 -10.03 -2.62
C ASN A 46 9.59 -8.75 -3.42
N LEU A 47 8.59 -7.87 -3.58
CA LEU A 47 8.71 -6.61 -4.29
C LEU A 47 9.21 -5.50 -3.36
N ASP A 48 9.67 -4.40 -3.95
CA ASP A 48 9.96 -3.19 -3.19
C ASP A 48 8.68 -2.66 -2.52
N THR A 49 8.80 -2.20 -1.27
CA THR A 49 7.64 -1.78 -0.47
C THR A 49 6.83 -0.68 -1.16
N ALA A 50 7.47 0.26 -1.86
CA ALA A 50 6.79 1.35 -2.57
C ALA A 50 6.46 1.03 -4.02
N GLU A 51 6.73 -0.18 -4.50
CA GLU A 51 6.37 -0.57 -5.87
C GLU A 51 4.86 -0.40 -6.09
N GLY A 52 4.49 0.45 -7.05
CA GLY A 52 3.10 0.80 -7.35
C GLY A 52 2.46 1.85 -6.45
N ALA A 53 3.17 2.36 -5.43
CA ALA A 53 2.63 3.32 -4.47
C ALA A 53 2.33 4.69 -5.09
N LEU A 54 3.25 5.21 -5.92
CA LEU A 54 3.12 6.52 -6.54
C LEU A 54 1.95 6.55 -7.54
N GLU A 55 1.81 5.49 -8.33
CA GLU A 55 0.75 5.34 -9.33
C GLU A 55 -0.63 5.29 -8.67
N GLU A 56 -0.79 4.51 -7.60
CA GLU A 56 -2.06 4.47 -6.86
C GLU A 56 -2.35 5.80 -6.16
N LEU A 57 -1.32 6.48 -5.62
CA LEU A 57 -1.48 7.80 -5.03
C LEU A 57 -1.91 8.85 -6.05
N GLN A 58 -1.25 8.91 -7.21
CA GLN A 58 -1.61 9.83 -8.29
C GLN A 58 -3.05 9.58 -8.77
N ARG A 59 -3.44 8.32 -8.92
CA ARG A 59 -4.81 7.94 -9.31
C ARG A 59 -5.83 8.40 -8.28
N VAL A 60 -5.62 8.12 -6.99
CA VAL A 60 -6.54 8.49 -5.91
C VAL A 60 -6.61 10.01 -5.74
N ILE A 61 -5.46 10.68 -5.72
CA ILE A 61 -5.37 12.14 -5.60
C ILE A 61 -6.06 12.83 -6.79
N GLY A 62 -5.88 12.32 -8.01
CA GLY A 62 -6.58 12.83 -9.19
C GLY A 62 -8.10 12.81 -9.03
N LEU A 63 -8.65 11.66 -8.60
CA LEU A 63 -10.09 11.52 -8.34
C LEU A 63 -10.60 12.47 -7.23
N ILE A 64 -9.79 12.70 -6.19
CA ILE A 64 -10.13 13.63 -5.10
C ILE A 64 -10.16 15.08 -5.64
N ILE A 65 -9.14 15.49 -6.40
CA ILE A 65 -9.02 16.86 -6.92
C ILE A 65 -10.12 17.17 -7.93
N GLU A 66 -10.50 16.21 -8.78
CA GLU A 66 -11.61 16.37 -9.72
C GLU A 66 -12.93 16.69 -9.01
N LYS A 67 -13.16 16.08 -7.84
CA LYS A 67 -14.38 16.28 -7.06
C LYS A 67 -14.30 17.53 -6.16
N TRP A 68 -13.11 17.89 -5.70
CA TRP A 68 -12.90 18.95 -4.73
C TRP A 68 -11.63 19.76 -5.05
N LYS A 69 -11.81 20.91 -5.71
CA LYS A 69 -10.72 21.69 -6.35
C LYS A 69 -9.80 22.48 -5.42
N GLU A 70 -10.09 22.60 -4.12
CA GLU A 70 -9.32 23.45 -3.19
C GLU A 70 -8.98 22.73 -1.88
N ASN A 71 -8.28 21.60 -1.98
CA ASN A 71 -7.89 20.82 -0.81
C ASN A 71 -6.37 20.81 -0.59
N LYS A 72 -5.97 21.12 0.64
CA LYS A 72 -4.64 20.76 1.13
C LYS A 72 -4.61 19.25 1.37
N ILE A 73 -3.83 18.54 0.55
CA ILE A 73 -3.59 17.10 0.73
C ILE A 73 -2.33 16.92 1.57
N VAL A 74 -2.47 16.24 2.70
CA VAL A 74 -1.34 15.85 3.56
C VAL A 74 -1.17 14.35 3.46
N PHE A 75 0.03 13.92 3.10
CA PHE A 75 0.37 12.51 2.98
C PHE A 75 1.20 12.07 4.20
N ARG A 76 0.87 10.90 4.75
CA ARG A 76 1.64 10.22 5.80
C ARG A 76 1.98 8.81 5.32
N GLY A 77 3.26 8.48 5.31
CA GLY A 77 3.77 7.14 4.98
C GLY A 77 4.85 6.71 5.96
N TYR A 78 5.07 5.40 6.07
CA TYR A 78 6.25 4.85 6.72
C TYR A 78 7.53 5.16 5.92
N SER A 79 8.68 5.11 6.60
CA SER A 79 10.00 5.36 6.01
C SER A 79 10.31 4.48 4.80
N ASP A 80 9.75 3.27 4.74
CA ASP A 80 9.89 2.34 3.62
C ASP A 80 9.35 2.88 2.29
N TYR A 81 8.52 3.94 2.34
CA TYR A 81 8.01 4.66 1.18
C TYR A 81 8.81 5.93 0.82
N ALA A 82 9.79 6.33 1.63
CA ALA A 82 10.64 7.49 1.33
C ALA A 82 11.59 7.18 0.16
N ARG A 83 11.70 8.09 -0.80
CA ARG A 83 12.56 7.97 -1.99
C ARG A 83 13.38 9.25 -2.15
N GLU A 84 14.54 9.14 -2.81
CA GLU A 84 15.39 10.28 -3.22
C GLU A 84 14.85 10.96 -4.49
#